data_AF-A0A2E9JYS1-F1
#
_entry.id   AF-A0A2E9JYS1-F1
#
_cell.length_a   1.000
_cell.length_b   1.000
_cell.length_c   1.000
_cell.angle_alpha   90.00
_cell.angle_beta   90.00
_cell.angle_gamma   90.00
#
_symmetry.space_group_name_H-M   'P 1'
#
loop_
_entity.id
_entity.type
_entity.pdbx_description
1 polymer ?
#
loop_
_entity_poly.entity_id
_entity_poly.type
_entity_poly.pdbx_seq_one_letter_code
_entity_poly.pdbx_strand_id
1 'polypeptide(L)'
;MSSGNVFAGAHDGGGGAAASGDGHCNYTMENMFAGPFKVCRMPTDAAGCEELGNTDDNADAVSGDGACPAEGAVGTCDMGDVKEVYYEGDPGGLEIGCGFQSGEWISAE
;
A
#
# COMPACT_ATOMS: atom_id res chain seq x y z
N MET A 1 5.51 1.49 -51.25
CA MET A 1 4.73 0.66 -50.31
C MET A 1 5.09 1.14 -48.92
N SER A 2 4.17 1.89 -48.32
CA SER A 2 4.24 2.31 -46.91
C SER A 2 3.65 1.19 -46.06
N SER A 3 4.31 0.88 -44.94
CA SER A 3 3.87 0.14 -43.75
C SER A 3 5.17 -0.19 -43.00
N GLY A 4 5.52 0.38 -41.85
CA GLY A 4 4.71 0.87 -40.74
C GLY A 4 5.34 0.28 -39.48
N ASN A 5 6.47 0.84 -39.04
CA ASN A 5 7.11 0.47 -37.78
C ASN A 5 6.24 1.00 -36.64
N VAL A 6 5.61 0.09 -35.91
CA VAL A 6 4.90 0.35 -34.67
C VAL A 6 5.87 0.86 -33.60
N PHE A 7 5.66 2.12 -33.19
CA PHE A 7 5.89 2.64 -31.83
C PHE A 7 4.98 1.84 -30.85
N ALA A 8 5.18 1.62 -29.56
CA ALA A 8 6.03 2.11 -28.47
C ALA A 8 5.97 1.00 -27.37
N GLY A 9 6.78 0.95 -26.31
CA GLY A 9 7.59 1.98 -25.73
C GLY A 9 8.75 1.41 -24.92
N ALA A 10 9.67 2.32 -24.65
CA ALA A 10 10.82 2.13 -23.79
C ALA A 10 10.35 1.77 -22.37
N HIS A 11 10.91 0.69 -21.85
CA HIS A 11 11.04 0.49 -20.41
C HIS A 11 12.30 1.30 -20.01
N ASP A 12 12.13 2.61 -19.85
CA ASP A 12 13.14 3.52 -19.30
C ASP A 12 12.78 3.81 -17.84
N GLY A 13 13.80 3.79 -16.97
CA GLY A 13 13.72 4.07 -15.53
C GLY A 13 13.85 2.80 -14.70
N GLY A 14 14.99 2.50 -14.05
CA GLY A 14 15.73 3.39 -13.17
C GLY A 14 15.12 3.28 -11.77
N GLY A 15 15.86 2.68 -10.84
CA GLY A 15 15.31 2.15 -9.59
C GLY A 15 14.77 3.16 -8.58
N GLY A 16 14.02 2.59 -7.61
CA GLY A 16 13.68 3.20 -6.32
C GLY A 16 12.50 4.18 -6.37
N ALA A 17 11.50 3.92 -5.52
CA ALA A 17 10.30 4.70 -5.24
C ALA A 17 9.09 4.44 -6.18
N ALA A 18 8.06 3.83 -5.59
CA ALA A 18 6.64 3.83 -5.94
C ALA A 18 6.27 4.09 -7.40
N ALA A 19 5.81 3.05 -8.10
CA ALA A 19 5.09 3.17 -9.35
C ALA A 19 3.94 4.19 -9.17
N SER A 20 4.14 5.40 -9.67
CA SER A 20 3.20 6.52 -9.55
C SER A 20 2.02 6.41 -10.53
N GLY A 21 1.66 5.19 -10.92
CA GLY A 21 0.57 4.87 -11.84
C GLY A 21 -0.56 4.05 -11.21
N ASP A 22 -0.30 3.46 -10.05
CA ASP A 22 -1.28 2.71 -9.28
C ASP A 22 -1.57 3.49 -8.00
N GLY A 23 -2.86 3.65 -7.67
CA GLY A 23 -3.29 4.44 -6.53
C GLY A 23 -2.92 3.81 -5.19
N HIS A 24 -3.61 4.27 -4.15
CA HIS A 24 -3.58 3.66 -2.84
C HIS A 24 -4.99 3.50 -2.29
N CYS A 25 -5.11 2.70 -1.24
CA CYS A 25 -6.35 2.53 -0.48
C CYS A 25 -6.10 2.82 0.99
N ASN A 26 -6.79 3.82 1.53
CA ASN A 26 -6.85 4.03 2.97
C ASN A 26 -8.04 3.24 3.52
N TYR A 27 -7.86 2.44 4.54
CA TYR A 27 -8.93 1.71 5.20
C TYR A 27 -8.62 1.49 6.67
N THR A 28 -9.65 1.25 7.46
CA THR A 28 -9.54 0.79 8.84
C THR A 28 -9.48 -0.73 8.82
N MET A 29 -8.35 -1.30 9.22
CA MET A 29 -8.19 -2.74 9.45
C MET A 29 -8.69 -3.08 10.84
N GLU A 30 -9.89 -3.66 10.95
CA GLU A 30 -10.43 -4.10 12.23
C GLU A 30 -9.86 -5.47 12.62
N ASN A 31 -8.73 -5.47 13.33
CA ASN A 31 -8.19 -6.70 13.89
C ASN A 31 -8.70 -6.89 15.33
N MET A 32 -9.56 -7.89 15.54
CA MET A 32 -10.12 -8.22 16.86
C MET A 32 -9.04 -8.47 17.95
N PHE A 33 -7.81 -8.83 17.57
CA PHE A 33 -6.72 -9.12 18.51
C PHE A 33 -5.83 -7.93 18.85
N ALA A 34 -5.77 -6.92 17.99
CA ALA A 34 -4.78 -5.85 18.11
C ALA A 34 -5.38 -4.43 17.95
N GLY A 35 -6.67 -4.34 17.62
CA GLY A 35 -7.45 -3.11 17.51
C GLY A 35 -7.70 -2.69 16.06
N PRO A 36 -8.56 -1.68 15.86
CA PRO A 36 -8.69 -1.04 14.56
C PRO A 36 -7.42 -0.25 14.24
N PHE A 37 -6.81 -0.52 13.09
CA PHE A 37 -5.65 0.21 12.60
C PHE A 37 -6.03 1.02 11.38
N LYS A 38 -5.65 2.30 11.33
CA LYS A 38 -5.67 3.05 10.07
C LYS A 38 -4.49 2.62 9.23
N VAL A 39 -4.77 2.05 8.07
CA VAL A 39 -3.79 1.52 7.14
C VAL A 39 -3.99 2.17 5.77
N CYS A 40 -2.89 2.44 5.08
CA CYS A 40 -2.90 2.75 3.66
C CYS A 40 -2.09 1.71 2.90
N ARG A 41 -2.71 1.06 1.92
CA ARG A 41 -2.09 0.04 1.08
C ARG A 41 -1.81 0.58 -0.30
N MET A 42 -0.59 0.33 -0.81
CA MET A 42 -0.16 0.76 -2.14
C MET A 42 0.82 -0.26 -2.75
N PRO A 43 0.83 -0.44 -4.08
CA PRO A 43 -0.13 0.06 -5.05
C PRO A 43 -1.51 -0.60 -4.93
N THR A 44 -2.60 0.15 -5.17
CA THR A 44 -3.98 -0.36 -5.17
C THR A 44 -4.91 0.52 -6.02
N ASP A 45 -5.66 -0.07 -6.94
CA ASP A 45 -6.67 0.64 -7.73
C ASP A 45 -8.03 0.75 -7.01
N ALA A 46 -8.99 1.48 -7.58
CA ALA A 46 -10.28 1.72 -6.94
C ALA A 46 -11.09 0.42 -6.69
N ALA A 47 -11.03 -0.57 -7.59
CA ALA A 47 -11.73 -1.84 -7.39
C ALA A 47 -11.03 -2.68 -6.33
N GLY A 48 -9.69 -2.70 -6.32
CA GLY A 48 -8.91 -3.32 -5.25
C GLY A 48 -9.19 -2.70 -3.88
N CYS A 49 -9.37 -1.37 -3.83
CA CYS A 49 -9.70 -0.67 -2.58
C CYS A 49 -11.11 -1.00 -2.07
N GLU A 50 -12.09 -1.08 -2.98
CA GLU A 50 -13.44 -1.52 -2.63
C GLU A 50 -13.42 -2.95 -2.08
N GLU A 51 -12.65 -3.86 -2.70
CA GLU A 51 -12.50 -5.23 -2.21
C GLU A 51 -11.84 -5.27 -0.82
N LEU A 52 -10.78 -4.49 -0.59
CA LEU A 52 -10.13 -4.38 0.73
C LEU A 52 -11.10 -3.90 1.81
N GLY A 53 -11.95 -2.91 1.52
CA GLY A 53 -12.96 -2.42 2.44
C GLY A 53 -14.12 -3.38 2.71
N ASN A 54 -14.28 -4.42 1.89
CA ASN A 54 -15.26 -5.48 2.10
C ASN A 54 -14.59 -6.79 2.59
N THR A 55 -13.28 -6.79 2.77
CA THR A 55 -12.51 -7.94 3.23
C THR A 55 -12.54 -8.00 4.75
N ASP A 56 -12.89 -9.17 5.29
CA ASP A 56 -13.03 -9.41 6.73
C ASP A 56 -13.93 -8.36 7.41
N ASP A 57 -13.46 -7.72 8.47
CA ASP A 57 -14.14 -6.64 9.19
C ASP A 57 -13.57 -5.25 8.82
N ASN A 58 -12.82 -5.13 7.72
CA ASN A 58 -12.29 -3.83 7.31
C ASN A 58 -13.41 -2.82 7.05
N ALA A 59 -13.11 -1.54 7.27
CA ALA A 59 -14.08 -0.46 7.10
C ALA A 59 -13.42 0.80 6.51
N ASP A 60 -14.25 1.79 6.15
CA ASP A 60 -13.82 3.12 5.71
C ASP A 60 -12.81 3.13 4.55
N ALA A 61 -12.92 2.18 3.62
CA ALA A 61 -12.05 2.13 2.45
C ALA A 61 -12.26 3.31 1.51
N VAL A 62 -11.19 4.06 1.27
CA VAL A 62 -11.14 5.24 0.41
C VAL A 62 -9.92 5.13 -0.51
N SER A 63 -10.19 5.06 -1.81
CA SER A 63 -9.14 5.08 -2.83
C SER A 63 -8.60 6.49 -3.02
N GLY A 64 -7.30 6.58 -3.31
CA GLY A 64 -6.62 7.81 -3.65
C GLY A 64 -5.59 7.58 -4.75
N ASP A 65 -5.19 8.66 -5.42
CA ASP A 65 -4.16 8.61 -6.45
C ASP A 65 -2.75 8.64 -5.83
N GLY A 66 -1.80 7.97 -6.49
CA GLY A 66 -0.40 7.95 -6.07
C GLY A 66 -0.13 7.19 -4.77
N ALA A 67 1.02 7.47 -4.16
CA ALA A 67 1.49 6.78 -2.97
C ALA A 67 0.75 7.21 -1.69
N CYS A 68 0.72 6.32 -0.70
CA CYS A 68 0.24 6.60 0.64
C CYS A 68 0.99 7.80 1.27
N PRO A 69 0.29 8.71 1.96
CA PRO A 69 0.94 9.81 2.65
C PRO A 69 1.84 9.28 3.78
N ALA A 70 3.07 9.79 3.90
CA ALA A 70 3.98 9.41 4.98
C ALA A 70 3.71 10.21 6.28
N GLU A 71 2.99 11.34 6.18
CA GLU A 71 2.69 12.19 7.33
C GLU A 71 1.83 11.48 8.36
N GLY A 72 2.30 11.43 9.61
CA GLY A 72 1.59 10.75 10.71
C GLY A 72 1.67 9.23 10.66
N ALA A 73 2.49 8.64 9.80
CA ALA A 73 2.75 7.22 9.82
C ALA A 73 3.46 6.82 11.12
N VAL A 74 3.11 5.65 11.66
CA VAL A 74 3.83 4.92 12.71
C VAL A 74 4.97 4.11 12.07
N GLY A 75 4.72 3.57 10.88
CA GLY A 75 5.70 2.87 10.07
C GLY A 75 5.05 2.23 8.86
N THR A 76 5.87 1.63 8.02
CA THR A 76 5.48 0.97 6.78
C THR A 76 5.93 -0.47 6.80
N CYS A 77 5.01 -1.40 6.53
CA CYS A 77 5.36 -2.77 6.21
C CYS A 77 5.55 -2.90 4.70
N ASP A 78 6.77 -3.18 4.27
CA ASP A 78 7.12 -3.41 2.87
C ASP A 78 7.12 -4.91 2.57
N MET A 79 6.11 -5.40 1.86
CA MET A 79 6.02 -6.81 1.42
C MET A 79 6.58 -7.02 0.00
N GLY A 80 7.33 -6.04 -0.54
CA GLY A 80 7.89 -6.07 -1.89
C GLY A 80 6.90 -5.61 -2.95
N ASP A 81 5.89 -6.43 -3.25
CA ASP A 81 4.88 -6.13 -4.28
C ASP A 81 3.87 -5.08 -3.81
N VAL A 82 3.63 -5.05 -2.49
CA VAL A 82 2.69 -4.15 -1.83
C VAL A 82 3.29 -3.62 -0.54
N LYS A 83 2.95 -2.39 -0.19
CA LYS A 83 3.34 -1.70 1.03
C LYS A 83 2.11 -1.30 1.81
N GLU A 84 2.16 -1.47 3.12
CA GLU A 84 1.11 -1.07 4.05
C GLU A 84 1.67 -0.04 5.03
N VAL A 85 1.20 1.20 4.93
CA VAL A 85 1.53 2.30 5.83
C VAL A 85 0.54 2.30 6.97
N TYR A 86 1.02 2.19 8.21
CA TYR A 86 0.19 2.23 9.42
C TYR A 86 0.26 3.62 10.03
N TYR A 87 -0.89 4.22 10.37
CA TYR A 87 -0.98 5.54 11.01
C TYR A 87 -1.33 5.46 12.50
N GLU A 88 -1.76 4.30 12.97
CA GLU A 88 -2.16 4.05 14.35
C GLU A 88 -1.73 2.64 14.77
N GLY A 89 -1.51 2.43 16.07
CA GLY A 89 -1.09 1.15 16.65
C GLY A 89 0.25 1.22 17.38
N ASP A 90 0.60 0.12 18.06
CA ASP A 90 1.90 -0.03 18.72
C ASP A 90 2.97 -0.44 17.69
N PRO A 91 4.08 0.31 17.52
CA PRO A 91 5.10 0.01 16.52
C PRO A 91 5.71 -1.39 16.69
N GLY A 92 5.90 -1.86 17.93
CA GLY A 92 6.50 -3.17 18.18
C GLY A 92 5.57 -4.33 17.77
N GLY A 93 4.27 -4.19 18.06
CA GLY A 93 3.27 -5.14 17.59
C GLY A 93 3.13 -5.16 16.06
N LEU A 94 3.17 -3.96 15.44
CA LEU A 94 3.10 -3.81 13.99
C LEU A 94 4.34 -4.36 13.28
N GLU A 95 5.54 -4.13 13.81
CA GLU A 95 6.80 -4.70 13.31
C GLU A 95 6.76 -6.23 13.33
N ILE A 96 6.31 -6.82 14.45
CA ILE A 96 6.14 -8.27 14.58
C ILE A 96 5.12 -8.79 13.56
N GLY A 97 3.98 -8.11 13.42
CA GLY A 97 2.95 -8.44 12.43
C GLY A 97 3.48 -8.39 11.00
N CYS A 98 4.25 -7.37 10.67
CA CYS A 98 4.90 -7.22 9.38
C CYS A 98 5.85 -8.38 9.08
N GLY A 99 6.67 -8.78 10.06
CA GLY A 99 7.58 -9.92 9.94
C GLY A 99 6.85 -11.25 9.69
N PHE A 100 5.65 -11.45 10.25
CA PHE A 100 4.82 -12.63 9.95
C PHE A 100 4.30 -12.65 8.51
N GLN A 101 4.10 -11.47 7.91
CA GLN A 101 3.70 -11.32 6.50
C GLN A 101 4.90 -11.42 5.55
N SER A 102 6.09 -11.79 6.05
CA SER A 102 7.36 -11.76 5.31
C SER A 102 7.70 -10.37 4.76
N GLY A 103 7.15 -9.32 5.39
CA GLY A 103 7.46 -7.94 5.07
C GLY A 103 8.64 -7.42 5.88
N GLU A 104 9.26 -6.36 5.38
CA GLU A 104 10.26 -5.56 6.07
C GLU A 104 9.60 -4.36 6.74
N TRP A 105 9.77 -4.21 8.06
CA TRP A 105 9.25 -3.07 8.79
C TRP A 105 10.18 -1.86 8.65
N ILE A 106 9.62 -0.74 8.21
CA ILE A 106 10.28 0.55 8.07
C ILE A 106 9.61 1.52 9.05
N SER A 107 10.28 1.81 10.16
CA SER A 107 9.78 2.78 11.14
C SER A 107 9.63 4.17 10.55
N ALA A 108 8.58 4.89 10.93
CA ALA A 108 8.49 6.32 10.64
C ALA A 108 9.46 7.11 11.52
N GLU A 109 10.21 8.04 10.92
CA GLU A 109 11.22 8.88 11.58
C GLU A 109 10.63 10.15 12.20
#